data_AF-A0A9P5NI26-F1
#
_entry.id   AF-A0A9P5NI26-F1
#
_cell.length_a   1.000
_cell.length_b   1.000
_cell.length_c   1.000
_cell.angle_alpha   90.00
_cell.angle_beta   90.00
_cell.angle_gamma   90.00
#
_symmetry.space_group_name_H-M   'P 1'
#
loop_
_entity.id
_entity.type
_entity.pdbx_description
1 polymer ?
#
loop_
_entity_poly.entity_id
_entity_poly.type
_entity_poly.pdbx_seq_one_letter_code
_entity_poly.pdbx_strand_id
1 'polypeptide(L)'
;MQGQANHFTFAAPEKIEYGLRRYTNETKRLTAKFILGDKFSLADLKTFPWVRRSDILSIDLAVEFPVIKAWIDRIEARKDVQEGLSVPA
;
A
#
# COMPACT_ATOMS: atom_id res chain seq x y z
N MET A 1 -3.83 1.65 9.35
CA MET A 1 -3.77 0.24 9.81
C MET A 1 -2.54 -0.49 9.27
N GLN A 2 -2.10 -0.19 8.05
CA GLN A 2 -0.90 -0.79 7.46
C GLN A 2 0.37 -0.68 8.32
N GLY A 3 0.60 0.43 9.03
CA GLY A 3 1.75 0.53 9.96
C GLY A 3 1.76 -0.55 11.05
N GLN A 4 0.60 -0.87 11.64
CA GLN A 4 0.49 -1.97 12.60
C GLN A 4 0.69 -3.33 11.92
N ALA A 5 0.15 -3.51 10.72
CA ALA A 5 0.38 -4.73 9.94
C ALA A 5 1.88 -4.93 9.69
N ASN A 6 2.61 -3.88 9.26
CA ASN A 6 4.05 -3.92 9.07
C ASN A 6 4.79 -4.26 10.37
N HIS A 7 4.37 -3.70 11.51
CA HIS A 7 4.97 -4.03 12.80
C HIS A 7 4.85 -5.53 13.12
N PHE A 8 3.64 -6.10 13.06
CA PHE A 8 3.46 -7.52 13.35
C PHE A 8 4.04 -8.46 12.28
N THR A 9 4.26 -7.97 11.05
CA THR A 9 4.91 -8.76 10.00
C THR A 9 6.44 -8.77 10.15
N PHE A 10 7.08 -7.63 10.42
CA PHE A 10 8.54 -7.46 10.34
C PHE A 10 9.24 -7.05 11.63
N ALA A 11 8.61 -6.22 12.46
CA ALA A 11 9.30 -5.56 13.57
C ALA A 11 9.07 -6.25 14.92
N ALA A 12 7.95 -6.96 15.08
CA ALA A 12 7.64 -7.69 16.30
C ALA A 12 8.66 -8.83 16.48
N PRO A 13 9.29 -8.97 17.67
CA PRO A 13 10.30 -10.00 17.94
C PRO A 13 9.72 -11.41 17.91
N GLU A 14 8.41 -11.54 18.13
CA GLU A 14 7.67 -12.80 18.10
C GLU A 14 6.50 -12.71 17.12
N LYS A 15 6.13 -13.84 16.52
CA LYS A 15 4.98 -13.94 15.63
C LYS A 15 3.69 -13.99 16.43
N ILE A 16 2.93 -12.89 16.39
CA ILE A 16 1.61 -12.78 17.04
C ILE A 16 0.53 -12.91 15.96
N GLU A 17 0.05 -14.13 15.75
CA GLU A 17 -0.89 -14.47 14.66
C GLU A 17 -2.19 -13.65 14.67
N TYR A 18 -2.74 -13.39 15.86
CA TYR A 18 -3.93 -12.55 15.97
C TYR A 18 -3.68 -11.13 15.46
N GLY A 19 -2.56 -10.52 15.85
CA GLY A 19 -2.17 -9.18 15.43
C GLY A 19 -1.97 -9.14 13.92
N LEU A 20 -1.15 -10.06 13.40
CA LEU A 20 -0.92 -10.21 11.97
C LEU A 20 -2.22 -10.28 11.18
N ARG A 21 -3.10 -11.24 11.50
CA ARG A 21 -4.37 -11.45 10.80
C ARG A 21 -5.29 -10.24 10.92
N ARG A 22 -5.45 -9.66 12.11
CA ARG A 22 -6.32 -8.50 12.35
C ARG A 22 -5.90 -7.31 11.50
N TYR A 23 -4.62 -6.93 11.56
CA TYR A 23 -4.14 -5.71 10.91
C TYR A 23 -3.96 -5.89 9.40
N THR A 24 -3.60 -7.09 8.92
CA THR A 24 -3.56 -7.39 7.48
C THR A 24 -4.96 -7.37 6.87
N ASN A 25 -5.94 -8.03 7.50
CA ASN A 25 -7.32 -8.03 7.00
C ASN A 25 -7.93 -6.63 6.98
N GLU A 26 -7.67 -5.83 8.01
CA GLU A 26 -8.14 -4.44 8.04
C GLU A 26 -7.45 -3.57 6.98
N THR A 27 -6.16 -3.81 6.71
CA THR A 27 -5.46 -3.12 5.62
C THR A 27 -6.10 -3.47 4.27
N LYS A 28 -6.36 -4.75 3.99
CA LYS A 28 -7.10 -5.19 2.79
C LYS A 28 -8.47 -4.51 2.67
N ARG A 29 -9.23 -4.44 3.77
CA ARG A 29 -10.54 -3.78 3.80
C ARG A 29 -10.47 -2.30 3.45
N LEU A 30 -9.45 -1.59 3.93
CA LEU A 30 -9.25 -0.16 3.64
C LEU A 30 -8.78 0.07 2.21
N THR A 31 -7.91 -0.79 1.67
CA THR A 31 -7.49 -0.77 0.26
C THR A 31 -8.67 -0.97 -0.69
N ALA A 32 -9.63 -1.82 -0.34
CA ALA A 32 -10.84 -2.04 -1.15
C ALA A 32 -11.76 -0.79 -1.25
N LYS A 33 -11.74 0.09 -0.24
CA LYS A 33 -12.58 1.30 -0.18
C LYS A 33 -11.89 2.54 -0.73
N PHE A 34 -10.73 2.37 -1.36
CA PHE A 34 -9.94 3.49 -1.85
C PHE A 34 -10.63 4.14 -3.06
N ILE A 35 -11.01 5.40 -2.92
CA ILE A 35 -11.58 6.21 -3.99
C ILE A 35 -10.76 7.48 -4.07
N LEU A 36 -10.01 7.63 -5.15
CA LEU A 36 -9.42 8.90 -5.55
C LEU A 36 -10.02 9.24 -6.92
N GLY A 37 -10.51 10.47 -7.05
CA GLY A 37 -11.17 10.93 -8.28
C GLY A 37 -10.19 11.03 -9.45
N ASP A 38 -10.66 11.55 -10.58
CA ASP A 38 -9.89 11.53 -11.84
C ASP A 38 -8.63 12.42 -11.85
N LYS A 39 -8.50 13.32 -10.87
CA LYS A 39 -7.38 14.26 -10.77
C LYS A 39 -6.38 13.78 -9.72
N PHE A 40 -5.12 13.70 -10.14
CA PHE A 40 -4.00 13.51 -9.21
C PHE A 40 -3.95 14.64 -8.18
N SER A 41 -3.81 14.26 -6.91
CA SER A 41 -3.95 15.16 -5.76
C SER A 41 -2.92 14.85 -4.68
N LEU A 42 -2.88 15.69 -3.65
CA LEU A 42 -2.07 15.42 -2.45
C LEU A 42 -2.48 14.11 -1.74
N ALA A 43 -3.73 13.68 -1.88
CA ALA A 43 -4.18 12.41 -1.31
C ALA A 43 -3.48 11.23 -2.01
N ASP A 44 -3.33 11.27 -3.34
CA ASP A 44 -2.56 10.28 -4.10
C ASP A 44 -1.11 10.23 -3.62
N LEU A 45 -0.44 11.39 -3.56
CA LEU A 45 0.97 11.47 -3.16
C LEU A 45 1.21 10.89 -1.75
N LYS A 46 0.31 11.13 -0.80
CA LYS A 46 0.44 10.65 0.58
C LYS A 46 0.19 9.15 0.73
N THR A 47 -0.60 8.56 -0.16
CA THR A 47 -1.13 7.21 0.01
C THR A 47 -0.45 6.20 -0.90
N PHE A 48 -0.02 6.64 -2.08
CA PHE A 48 0.74 5.88 -3.05
C PHE A 48 1.90 5.09 -2.44
N PRO A 49 2.82 5.68 -1.64
CA PRO A 49 3.98 4.94 -1.13
C PRO A 49 3.59 3.76 -0.22
N TRP A 50 2.51 3.91 0.54
CA TRP A 50 1.99 2.86 1.41
C TRP A 50 1.38 1.72 0.61
N VAL A 51 0.48 2.04 -0.32
CA VAL A 51 -0.21 1.02 -1.13
C VAL A 51 0.75 0.33 -2.09
N ARG A 52 1.74 1.05 -2.64
CA ARG A 52 2.80 0.47 -3.48
C ARG A 52 3.54 -0.67 -2.78
N ARG A 53 3.72 -0.57 -1.46
CA ARG A 53 4.39 -1.58 -0.64
C ARG A 53 3.40 -2.58 -0.03
N SER A 54 2.39 -2.99 -0.79
CA SER A 54 1.41 -4.01 -0.36
C SER A 54 1.99 -5.43 -0.40
N ASP A 55 3.02 -5.65 -1.22
CA ASP A 55 3.82 -6.88 -1.32
C ASP A 55 4.42 -7.30 0.03
N ILE A 56 4.84 -6.32 0.83
CA ILE A 56 5.31 -6.48 2.22
C ILE A 56 4.30 -7.25 3.08
N LEU A 57 3.00 -7.11 2.81
CA LEU A 57 1.93 -7.78 3.54
C LEU A 57 1.38 -9.00 2.81
N SER A 58 2.10 -9.50 1.80
CA SER A 58 1.68 -10.61 0.94
C SER A 58 0.32 -10.36 0.29
N ILE A 59 0.04 -9.11 -0.07
CA ILE A 59 -1.18 -8.71 -0.78
C ILE A 59 -0.81 -8.55 -2.24
N ASP A 60 -1.36 -9.42 -3.10
CA ASP A 60 -1.18 -9.30 -4.54
C ASP A 60 -2.23 -8.32 -5.08
N LEU A 61 -1.83 -7.09 -5.35
CA LEU A 61 -2.74 -6.07 -5.87
C LEU A 61 -3.26 -6.40 -7.27
N ALA A 62 -2.50 -7.12 -8.11
CA ALA A 62 -2.96 -7.44 -9.46
C ALA A 62 -4.10 -8.46 -9.43
N VAL A 63 -4.04 -9.41 -8.47
CA VAL A 63 -5.07 -10.44 -8.29
C VAL A 63 -6.22 -9.94 -7.41
N GLU A 64 -5.92 -9.35 -6.25
CA GLU A 64 -6.93 -8.99 -5.25
C GLU A 64 -7.60 -7.63 -5.52
N PHE A 65 -6.87 -6.66 -6.10
CA PHE A 65 -7.33 -5.27 -6.25
C PHE A 65 -6.91 -4.63 -7.60
N PRO A 66 -7.35 -5.17 -8.76
CA PRO A 66 -6.85 -4.76 -10.07
C PRO A 66 -7.05 -3.27 -10.40
N VAL A 67 -8.13 -2.65 -9.90
CA VAL A 67 -8.37 -1.20 -10.05
C VAL A 67 -7.31 -0.38 -9.31
N ILE A 68 -6.91 -0.83 -8.12
CA ILE A 68 -5.86 -0.19 -7.32
C ILE A 68 -4.50 -0.41 -7.98
N LYS A 69 -4.25 -1.60 -8.53
CA LYS A 69 -3.03 -1.85 -9.32
C LYS A 69 -2.92 -0.90 -10.51
N ALA A 70 -4.00 -0.71 -11.28
CA ALA A 70 -4.02 0.24 -12.38
C ALA A 70 -3.79 1.69 -11.91
N TRP A 71 -4.27 2.07 -10.72
CA TRP A 71 -3.99 3.37 -10.12
C TRP A 71 -2.52 3.54 -9.73
N ILE A 72 -1.89 2.52 -9.11
CA ILE A 72 -0.44 2.50 -8.84
C ILE A 72 0.34 2.70 -10.14
N ASP A 73 0.03 1.93 -11.18
CA ASP A 73 0.76 1.98 -12.46
C ASP A 73 0.68 3.36 -13.11
N ARG A 74 -0.48 4.02 -13.05
CA ARG A 74 -0.62 5.40 -13.54
C ARG A 74 0.23 6.40 -12.77
N ILE A 75 0.41 6.22 -11.46
CA ILE A 75 1.24 7.11 -10.64
C ILE A 75 2.73 6.83 -10.88
N GLU A 76 3.15 5.56 -10.93
CA GLU A 76 4.55 5.18 -11.18
C GLU A 76 5.04 5.56 -12.57
N ALA A 77 4.14 5.66 -13.55
CA ALA A 77 4.48 6.12 -14.90
C ALA A 77 4.85 7.61 -14.97
N ARG A 78 4.59 8.39 -13.91
CA ARG A 78 4.89 9.83 -13.90
C ARG A 78 6.37 10.09 -13.63
N LYS A 79 6.97 10.99 -14.41
CA LYS A 79 8.39 11.34 -14.32
C LYS A 79 8.79 11.88 -12.94
N ASP A 80 7.97 12.76 -12.36
CA ASP A 80 8.18 13.35 -11.02
C ASP A 80 8.19 12.29 -9.91
N VAL A 81 7.32 11.29 -10.03
CA VAL A 81 7.28 10.14 -9.11
C VAL A 81 8.51 9.26 -9.28
N GLN A 82 8.93 8.96 -10.51
CA GLN A 82 10.13 8.16 -10.77
C GLN A 82 11.39 8.81 -10.21
N GLU A 83 11.54 10.12 -10.39
CA GLU A 83 12.63 10.90 -9.80
C GLU A 83 12.62 10.77 -8.27
N GLY A 84 11.45 10.96 -7.63
CA GLY A 84 11.30 10.78 -6.19
C GLY A 84 11.62 9.38 -5.68
N LEU A 85 11.22 8.34 -6.43
CA LEU A 85 11.49 6.94 -6.08
C LEU A 85 12.96 6.54 -6.23
N SER A 86 13.74 7.29 -7.00
CA SER A 86 15.19 7.05 -7.17
C SER A 86 16.02 7.59 -6.01
N VAL A 87 15.42 8.37 -5.11
CA VAL A 87 16.05 8.84 -3.88
C VAL A 87 15.93 7.77 -2.79
N PRO A 88 17.04 7.27 -2.21
CA PRO A 88 16.99 6.31 -1.12
C PRO A 88 16.23 6.87 0.09
N ALA A 89 15.43 6.01 0.74
CA ALA A 89 14.72 6.30 1.98
C ALA A 89 15.51 5.85 3.21
#